data_AF-A0AAN8WM97-F1
#
_entry.id   AF-A0AAN8WM97-F1
#
_cell.length_a   1.000
_cell.length_b   1.000
_cell.length_c   1.000
_cell.angle_alpha   90.00
_cell.angle_beta   90.00
_cell.angle_gamma   90.00
#
_symmetry.space_group_name_H-M   'P 1'
#
loop_
_entity.id
_entity.type
_entity.pdbx_description
1 polymer ?
#
loop_
_entity_poly.entity_id
_entity_poly.type
_entity_poly.pdbx_seq_one_letter_code
_entity_poly.pdbx_strand_id
1 'polypeptide(L)'
;KLIDSNNSLPLNVHVIDAACLLKQFLRCLPEPILPSEVHCKILRCMELSEEARVEAVTLCTFLLPRAHRHTLVYLMDLMTEVAASSAHNLMDAHNLAIVLAPNLLPTTFTSTNSRKSATPNLHSEDALLTTNIEIMQLMIENAGKLCRIPNSLSLALDIREKSRSTENLLSSQQQSSARKKRRSASIHS
;
A
#
# COMPACT_ATOMS: atom_id res chain seq x y z
N LYS A 1 14.98 17.50 -20.11
CA LYS A 1 15.71 17.23 -18.84
C LYS A 1 16.03 18.56 -18.15
N LEU A 2 15.01 19.31 -17.71
CA LEU A 2 15.19 20.67 -17.18
C LEU A 2 15.25 20.72 -15.63
N ILE A 3 14.88 19.62 -14.95
CA ILE A 3 14.76 19.55 -13.48
C ILE A 3 15.94 18.79 -12.84
N ASP A 4 16.59 17.89 -13.59
CA ASP A 4 17.75 17.12 -13.12
C ASP A 4 18.96 18.02 -12.79
N SER A 5 18.93 19.29 -13.20
CA SER A 5 19.98 20.29 -13.00
C SER A 5 19.89 21.00 -11.64
N ASN A 6 19.01 20.58 -10.72
CA ASN A 6 18.72 21.26 -9.44
C ASN A 6 18.18 22.70 -9.61
N ASN A 7 17.68 23.04 -10.79
CA ASN A 7 17.03 24.31 -11.06
C ASN A 7 15.58 24.25 -10.57
N SER A 8 15.14 25.30 -9.88
CA SER A 8 13.72 25.44 -9.53
C SER A 8 12.86 25.44 -10.78
N LEU A 9 11.70 24.77 -10.72
CA LEU A 9 10.68 24.88 -11.76
C LEU A 9 10.37 26.37 -11.99
N PRO A 10 10.31 26.84 -13.25
CA PRO A 10 9.94 28.22 -13.52
C PRO A 10 8.57 28.54 -12.91
N LEU A 11 8.36 29.78 -12.47
CA LEU A 11 7.12 30.21 -11.77
C LEU A 11 5.83 29.96 -12.59
N ASN A 12 5.95 29.72 -13.90
CA ASN A 12 4.86 29.46 -14.84
C ASN A 12 5.00 28.09 -15.53
N VAL A 13 5.11 27.00 -14.76
CA VAL A 13 5.01 25.66 -15.35
C VAL A 13 3.57 25.40 -15.76
N HIS A 14 3.37 25.04 -17.03
CA HIS A 14 2.07 24.67 -17.54
C HIS A 14 1.58 23.39 -16.84
N VAL A 15 0.30 23.30 -16.50
CA VAL A 15 -0.27 22.16 -15.75
C VAL A 15 -0.03 20.81 -16.43
N ILE A 16 -0.02 20.78 -17.76
CA ILE A 16 0.29 19.58 -18.56
C ILE A 16 1.75 19.16 -18.35
N ASP A 17 2.68 20.11 -18.31
CA ASP A 17 4.10 19.80 -18.09
C ASP A 17 4.30 19.25 -16.68
N ALA A 18 3.68 19.86 -15.67
CA ALA A 18 3.71 19.34 -14.29
C ALA A 18 3.18 17.89 -14.22
N ALA A 19 2.06 17.59 -14.87
CA ALA A 19 1.51 16.24 -14.92
C ALA A 19 2.42 15.25 -15.66
N CYS A 20 3.02 15.66 -16.77
CA CYS A 20 3.99 14.85 -17.52
C CYS A 20 5.24 14.56 -16.68
N LEU A 21 5.74 15.56 -15.95
CA LEU A 21 6.89 15.43 -15.07
C LEU A 21 6.61 14.50 -13.90
N LEU A 22 5.43 14.59 -13.28
CA LEU A 22 5.01 13.65 -12.24
C LEU A 22 5.02 12.20 -12.77
N LYS A 23 4.38 11.94 -13.91
CA LYS A 23 4.35 10.60 -14.52
C LYS A 23 5.77 10.10 -14.85
N GLN A 24 6.60 10.98 -15.41
CA GLN A 24 7.97 10.65 -15.74
C GLN A 24 8.81 10.35 -14.49
N PHE A 25 8.68 11.15 -13.44
CA PHE A 25 9.37 10.94 -12.16
C PHE A 25 9.05 9.55 -11.61
N LEU A 26 7.76 9.20 -11.55
CA LEU A 26 7.30 7.91 -11.05
C LEU A 26 7.83 6.73 -11.87
N ARG A 27 7.83 6.85 -13.19
CA ARG A 27 8.35 5.83 -14.11
C ARG A 27 9.88 5.69 -14.03
N CYS A 28 10.59 6.76 -13.71
CA CYS A 28 12.06 6.78 -13.65
C CYS A 28 12.62 6.38 -12.28
N LEU A 29 11.78 6.00 -11.31
CA LEU A 29 12.25 5.48 -10.04
C LEU A 29 13.09 4.19 -10.26
N PRO A 30 14.17 3.97 -9.49
CA PRO A 30 14.96 2.74 -9.58
C PRO A 30 14.14 1.48 -9.32
N GLU A 31 13.13 1.60 -8.46
CA GLU A 31 12.12 0.60 -8.18
C GLU A 31 10.74 1.27 -8.28
N PRO A 32 9.75 0.64 -8.94
CA PRO A 32 8.40 1.20 -9.03
C PRO A 32 7.79 1.42 -7.64
N ILE A 33 6.87 2.39 -7.52
CA ILE A 33 6.14 2.67 -6.26
C ILE A 33 5.53 1.40 -5.65
N LEU A 34 5.08 0.49 -6.52
CA LEU A 34 4.68 -0.86 -6.16
C LEU A 34 5.78 -1.86 -6.58
N PRO A 35 6.68 -2.23 -5.66
CA PRO A 35 7.66 -3.29 -5.85
C PRO A 35 7.06 -4.55 -6.45
N SER A 36 7.82 -5.23 -7.32
CA SER A 36 7.38 -6.44 -8.03
C SER A 36 6.87 -7.53 -7.09
N GLU A 37 7.44 -7.67 -5.89
CA GLU A 37 7.00 -8.66 -4.90
C GLU A 37 5.60 -8.37 -4.34
N VAL A 38 5.29 -7.09 -4.07
CA VAL A 38 3.98 -6.65 -3.57
C VAL A 38 2.97 -6.68 -4.70
N HIS A 39 3.35 -6.22 -5.89
CA HIS A 39 2.52 -6.29 -7.10
C HIS A 39 2.09 -7.73 -7.42
N CYS A 40 2.99 -8.71 -7.37
CA CYS A 40 2.67 -10.13 -7.53
C CYS A 40 1.66 -10.66 -6.50
N LYS A 41 1.58 -10.07 -5.30
CA LYS A 41 0.58 -10.46 -4.29
C LYS A 41 -0.77 -9.81 -4.61
N ILE A 42 -0.77 -8.54 -4.98
CA ILE A 42 -1.96 -7.80 -5.41
C ILE A 42 -2.62 -8.47 -6.63
N LEU A 43 -1.84 -8.92 -7.62
CA LEU A 43 -2.37 -9.66 -8.77
C LEU A 43 -3.20 -10.88 -8.34
N ARG A 44 -2.74 -11.64 -7.34
CA ARG A 44 -3.48 -12.78 -6.79
C ARG A 44 -4.74 -12.34 -6.03
N CYS A 45 -4.71 -11.16 -5.39
CA CYS A 45 -5.89 -10.59 -4.74
C CYS A 45 -7.01 -10.25 -5.74
N MET A 46 -6.67 -9.98 -7.01
CA MET A 46 -7.66 -9.70 -8.05
C MET A 46 -8.51 -10.93 -8.40
N GLU A 47 -8.07 -12.14 -8.07
CA GLU A 47 -8.84 -13.38 -8.25
C GLU A 47 -9.93 -13.60 -7.17
N LEU A 48 -9.93 -12.77 -6.11
CA LEU A 48 -10.92 -12.82 -5.05
C LEU A 48 -12.25 -12.17 -5.46
N SER A 49 -13.29 -12.39 -4.66
CA SER A 49 -14.56 -11.66 -4.80
C SER A 49 -14.33 -10.16 -4.64
N GLU A 50 -15.24 -9.35 -5.20
CA GLU A 50 -15.13 -7.89 -5.19
C GLU A 50 -14.97 -7.32 -3.77
N GLU A 51 -15.73 -7.85 -2.81
CA GLU A 51 -15.70 -7.41 -1.41
C GLU A 51 -14.36 -7.75 -0.74
N ALA A 52 -13.84 -8.96 -0.99
CA ALA A 52 -12.59 -9.43 -0.41
C ALA A 52 -11.36 -8.78 -1.06
N ARG A 53 -11.46 -8.40 -2.34
CA ARG A 53 -10.38 -7.79 -3.12
C ARG A 53 -9.90 -6.49 -2.50
N VAL A 54 -10.81 -5.59 -2.12
CA VAL A 54 -10.45 -4.29 -1.51
C VAL A 54 -9.68 -4.48 -0.21
N GLU A 55 -10.15 -5.38 0.66
CA GLU A 55 -9.49 -5.67 1.94
C GLU A 55 -8.11 -6.30 1.71
N ALA A 56 -8.02 -7.29 0.81
CA ALA A 56 -6.76 -7.97 0.52
C ALA A 56 -5.71 -7.05 -0.12
N VAL A 57 -6.11 -6.18 -1.06
CA VAL A 57 -5.23 -5.15 -1.65
C VAL A 57 -4.79 -4.14 -0.59
N THR A 58 -5.71 -3.70 0.26
CA THR A 58 -5.40 -2.80 1.39
C THR A 58 -4.33 -3.43 2.30
N LEU A 59 -4.47 -4.71 2.66
CA LEU A 59 -3.48 -5.43 3.45
C LEU A 59 -2.13 -5.57 2.73
N CYS A 60 -2.13 -5.77 1.41
CA CYS A 60 -0.88 -5.82 0.63
C CYS A 60 -0.12 -4.49 0.68
N THR A 61 -0.79 -3.34 0.76
CA THR A 61 -0.11 -2.04 0.94
C THR A 61 0.65 -1.94 2.27
N PHE A 62 0.29 -2.76 3.28
CA PHE A 62 1.06 -2.86 4.52
C PHE A 62 2.41 -3.56 4.38
N LEU A 63 2.68 -4.20 3.24
CA LEU A 63 3.97 -4.82 2.94
C LEU A 63 4.95 -3.81 2.33
N LEU A 64 4.47 -2.64 1.91
CA LEU A 64 5.32 -1.60 1.34
C LEU A 64 6.24 -0.98 2.40
N PRO A 65 7.49 -0.66 2.03
CA PRO A 65 8.35 0.22 2.82
C PRO A 65 7.64 1.54 3.13
N ARG A 66 7.92 2.13 4.30
CA ARG A 66 7.21 3.31 4.80
C ARG A 66 7.15 4.47 3.79
N ALA A 67 8.27 4.76 3.13
CA ALA A 67 8.34 5.82 2.13
C ALA A 67 7.42 5.56 0.93
N HIS A 68 7.46 4.34 0.36
CA HIS A 68 6.64 3.94 -0.78
C HIS A 68 5.15 4.01 -0.43
N ARG A 69 4.80 3.55 0.77
CA ARG A 69 3.44 3.59 1.28
C ARG A 69 2.90 5.02 1.38
N HIS A 70 3.65 5.92 2.01
CA HIS A 70 3.22 7.31 2.18
C HIS A 70 3.03 7.99 0.81
N THR A 71 3.97 7.78 -0.11
CA THR A 71 3.87 8.32 -1.47
C THR A 71 2.67 7.76 -2.20
N LEU A 72 2.43 6.45 -2.12
CA LEU A 72 1.29 5.79 -2.74
C LEU A 72 -0.04 6.35 -2.22
N VAL A 73 -0.22 6.44 -0.90
CA VAL A 73 -1.46 6.99 -0.29
C VAL A 73 -1.70 8.42 -0.75
N TYR A 74 -0.68 9.27 -0.64
CA TYR A 74 -0.79 10.66 -1.09
C TYR A 74 -1.15 10.77 -2.57
N LEU A 75 -0.55 9.92 -3.40
CA LEU A 75 -0.84 9.90 -4.83
C LEU A 75 -2.26 9.41 -5.11
N MET A 76 -2.75 8.39 -4.41
CA MET A 76 -4.12 7.90 -4.58
C MET A 76 -5.14 8.96 -4.14
N ASP A 77 -4.91 9.63 -3.01
CA ASP A 77 -5.75 10.74 -2.54
C ASP A 77 -5.78 11.89 -3.55
N LEU A 78 -4.63 12.29 -4.09
CA LEU A 78 -4.55 13.30 -5.16
C LEU A 78 -5.35 12.88 -6.40
N MET A 79 -5.27 11.61 -6.81
CA MET A 79 -6.04 11.13 -7.96
C MET A 79 -7.54 11.08 -7.67
N THR A 80 -7.95 10.76 -6.45
CA THR A 80 -9.35 10.85 -6.02
C THR A 80 -9.87 12.30 -6.14
N GLU A 81 -9.07 13.29 -5.74
CA GLU A 81 -9.43 14.71 -5.89
C GLU A 81 -9.57 15.13 -7.37
N VAL A 82 -8.65 14.67 -8.23
CA VAL A 82 -8.74 14.91 -9.68
C VAL A 82 -9.99 14.25 -10.26
N ALA A 83 -10.28 13.00 -9.87
CA ALA A 83 -11.45 12.25 -10.33
C ALA A 83 -12.78 12.88 -9.89
N ALA A 84 -12.81 13.50 -8.70
CA ALA A 84 -13.98 14.22 -8.20
C ALA A 84 -14.36 15.42 -9.10
N SER A 85 -13.41 15.94 -9.88
CA SER A 85 -13.62 17.03 -10.85
C SER A 85 -13.84 16.54 -12.30
N SER A 86 -14.12 15.25 -12.49
CA SER A 86 -14.30 14.60 -13.81
C SER A 86 -15.35 15.27 -14.70
N ALA A 87 -16.38 15.89 -14.14
CA ALA A 87 -17.37 16.66 -14.89
C ALA A 87 -16.76 17.84 -15.67
N HIS A 88 -15.59 18.34 -15.26
CA HIS A 88 -14.90 19.46 -15.90
C HIS A 88 -13.60 19.05 -16.60
N ASN A 89 -12.82 18.14 -16.00
CA ASN A 89 -11.52 17.73 -16.54
C ASN A 89 -11.56 16.42 -17.36
N LEU A 90 -12.72 15.74 -17.41
CA LEU A 90 -12.96 14.48 -18.14
C LEU A 90 -12.10 13.30 -17.68
N MET A 91 -11.42 13.42 -16.54
CA MET A 91 -10.56 12.38 -15.98
C MET A 91 -11.28 11.74 -14.79
N ASP A 92 -12.06 10.68 -15.06
CA ASP A 92 -12.57 9.81 -14.00
C ASP A 92 -11.49 8.83 -13.49
N ALA A 93 -11.83 8.02 -12.49
CA ALA A 93 -10.89 7.07 -11.89
C ALA A 93 -10.33 6.08 -12.92
N HIS A 94 -11.14 5.65 -13.89
CA HIS A 94 -10.73 4.73 -14.95
C HIS A 94 -9.73 5.37 -15.92
N ASN A 95 -10.02 6.58 -16.40
CA ASN A 95 -9.12 7.33 -17.28
C ASN A 95 -7.79 7.63 -16.60
N LEU A 96 -7.82 7.97 -15.30
CA LEU A 96 -6.60 8.12 -14.51
C LEU A 96 -5.84 6.80 -14.39
N ALA A 97 -6.51 5.69 -14.14
CA ALA A 97 -5.90 4.38 -14.05
C ALA A 97 -5.17 3.97 -15.35
N ILE A 98 -5.78 4.20 -16.52
CA ILE A 98 -5.16 3.97 -17.83
C ILE A 98 -3.82 4.70 -17.94
N VAL A 99 -3.79 5.97 -17.53
CA VAL A 99 -2.60 6.82 -17.68
C VAL A 99 -1.54 6.50 -16.63
N LEU A 100 -1.94 6.09 -15.42
CA LEU A 100 -1.03 5.89 -14.28
C LEU A 100 -0.46 4.48 -14.20
N ALA A 101 -1.24 3.44 -14.52
CA ALA A 101 -0.81 2.04 -14.45
C ALA A 101 0.58 1.79 -15.06
N PRO A 102 0.91 2.24 -16.29
CA PRO A 102 2.24 2.00 -16.88
C PRO A 102 3.38 2.80 -16.23
N ASN A 103 3.09 3.76 -15.35
CA ASN A 103 4.08 4.59 -14.67
C ASN A 103 4.32 4.18 -13.20
N LEU A 104 3.35 3.49 -12.57
CA LEU A 104 3.42 3.11 -11.15
C LEU A 104 3.61 1.61 -10.94
N LEU A 105 3.19 0.78 -11.90
CA LEU A 105 3.17 -0.68 -11.78
C LEU A 105 4.22 -1.31 -12.70
N PRO A 106 4.78 -2.46 -12.33
CA PRO A 106 5.62 -3.25 -13.22
C PRO A 106 4.88 -3.60 -14.52
N THR A 107 5.50 -3.29 -15.66
CA THR A 107 4.98 -3.60 -17.01
C THR A 107 5.43 -4.97 -17.51
N THR A 108 6.35 -5.64 -16.80
CA THR A 108 6.86 -6.97 -17.16
C THR A 108 6.86 -7.89 -15.95
N PHE A 109 6.50 -9.15 -16.15
CA PHE A 109 6.50 -10.15 -15.10
C PHE A 109 7.91 -10.76 -14.98
N THR A 110 8.76 -10.20 -14.12
CA THR A 110 10.05 -10.84 -13.79
C THR A 110 9.81 -11.91 -12.72
N SER A 111 9.41 -13.11 -13.13
CA SER A 111 9.37 -14.26 -12.22
C SER A 111 10.79 -14.57 -11.75
N THR A 112 11.11 -14.29 -10.49
CA THR A 112 12.44 -14.54 -9.90
C THR A 112 12.74 -16.03 -9.67
N ASN A 113 11.93 -16.95 -10.21
CA ASN A 113 12.20 -18.39 -10.21
C ASN A 113 11.52 -19.11 -11.40
N SER A 114 11.93 -18.83 -12.64
CA SER A 114 11.99 -19.87 -13.66
C SER A 114 12.79 -19.44 -14.89
N ARG A 115 13.42 -20.43 -15.50
CA ARG A 115 14.32 -20.34 -16.65
C ARG A 115 13.72 -19.53 -17.79
N LYS A 116 14.58 -18.77 -18.46
CA LYS A 116 14.37 -18.13 -19.76
C LYS A 116 13.48 -18.99 -20.68
N SER A 117 12.25 -18.56 -20.93
CA SER A 117 11.54 -18.90 -22.16
C SER A 117 11.40 -17.61 -22.97
N ALA A 118 12.17 -17.54 -24.05
CA ALA A 118 12.15 -16.47 -25.02
C ALA A 118 10.91 -16.63 -25.91
N THR A 119 9.82 -15.94 -25.57
CA THR A 119 8.82 -15.33 -26.46
C THR A 119 7.86 -14.49 -25.59
N PRO A 120 7.74 -13.16 -25.79
CA PRO A 120 6.70 -12.40 -25.12
C PRO A 120 5.37 -12.75 -25.80
N ASN A 121 4.53 -13.53 -25.14
CA ASN A 121 3.15 -13.73 -25.58
C ASN A 121 2.42 -12.38 -25.48
N LEU A 122 2.13 -11.75 -26.61
CA LEU A 122 1.37 -10.50 -26.70
C LEU A 122 0.05 -10.53 -25.89
N HIS A 123 -0.59 -11.71 -25.82
CA HIS A 123 -1.79 -11.95 -25.00
C HIS A 123 -1.58 -11.88 -23.48
N SER A 124 -0.34 -12.01 -22.99
CA SER A 124 -0.04 -11.92 -21.55
C SER A 124 0.29 -10.50 -21.08
N GLU A 125 0.87 -9.67 -21.95
CA GLU A 125 1.20 -8.28 -21.63
C GLU A 125 -0.04 -7.38 -21.66
N ASP A 126 -0.91 -7.53 -22.66
CA ASP A 126 -2.17 -6.79 -22.74
C ASP A 126 -3.12 -7.16 -21.59
N ALA A 127 -3.17 -8.45 -21.22
CA ALA A 127 -3.94 -8.91 -20.07
C ALA A 127 -3.40 -8.35 -18.76
N LEU A 128 -2.07 -8.36 -18.57
CA LEU A 128 -1.43 -7.76 -17.40
C LEU A 128 -1.69 -6.26 -17.32
N LEU A 129 -1.60 -5.54 -18.44
CA LEU A 129 -1.91 -4.11 -18.50
C LEU A 129 -3.37 -3.86 -18.09
N THR A 130 -4.31 -4.67 -18.58
CA THR A 130 -5.73 -4.58 -18.22
C THR A 130 -5.91 -4.79 -16.72
N THR A 131 -5.33 -5.84 -16.13
CA THR A 131 -5.37 -6.08 -14.68
C THR A 131 -4.71 -4.95 -13.89
N ASN A 132 -3.61 -4.39 -14.39
CA ASN A 132 -2.94 -3.25 -13.77
C ASN A 132 -3.81 -2.00 -13.75
N ILE A 133 -4.59 -1.75 -14.82
CA ILE A 133 -5.58 -0.68 -14.87
C ILE A 133 -6.67 -0.93 -13.82
N GLU A 134 -7.19 -2.15 -13.72
CA GLU A 134 -8.18 -2.50 -12.69
C GLU A 134 -7.64 -2.32 -11.27
N ILE A 135 -6.40 -2.74 -11.00
CA ILE A 135 -5.73 -2.51 -9.71
C ILE A 135 -5.66 -1.02 -9.41
N MET A 136 -5.17 -0.21 -10.36
CA MET A 136 -5.04 1.23 -10.16
C MET A 136 -6.39 1.89 -9.92
N GLN A 137 -7.42 1.53 -10.69
CA GLN A 137 -8.76 2.07 -10.52
C GLN A 137 -9.32 1.71 -9.14
N LEU A 138 -9.21 0.45 -8.72
CA LEU A 138 -9.65 -0.01 -7.40
C LEU A 138 -8.95 0.77 -6.26
N MET A 139 -7.66 1.05 -6.42
CA MET A 139 -6.89 1.82 -5.46
C MET A 139 -7.30 3.30 -5.40
N ILE A 140 -7.61 3.93 -6.55
CA ILE A 140 -8.09 5.32 -6.61
C ILE A 140 -9.48 5.44 -5.97
N GLU A 141 -10.39 4.52 -6.29
CA GLU A 141 -11.77 4.52 -5.76
C GLU A 141 -11.83 4.19 -4.27
N ASN A 142 -10.81 3.49 -3.74
CA ASN A 142 -10.72 3.11 -2.34
C ASN A 142 -9.55 3.81 -1.61
N ALA A 143 -9.05 4.94 -2.11
CA ALA A 143 -7.88 5.64 -1.57
C ALA A 143 -8.00 5.86 -0.04
N GLY A 144 -9.17 6.34 0.41
CA GLY A 144 -9.45 6.57 1.82
C GLY A 144 -9.48 5.31 2.70
N LYS A 145 -9.45 4.09 2.14
CA LYS A 145 -9.33 2.83 2.89
C LYS A 145 -7.92 2.26 2.85
N LEU A 146 -7.10 2.65 1.86
CA LEU A 146 -5.74 2.14 1.71
C LEU A 146 -4.91 2.43 2.95
N CYS A 147 -4.06 1.47 3.33
CA CYS A 147 -3.20 1.57 4.50
C CYS A 147 -3.91 1.85 5.84
N ARG A 148 -5.24 1.73 5.91
CA ARG A 148 -5.99 1.72 7.17
C ARG A 148 -6.10 0.30 7.68
N ILE A 149 -5.93 0.12 8.99
CA ILE A 149 -6.05 -1.19 9.62
C ILE A 149 -7.53 -1.60 9.53
N PRO A 150 -7.86 -2.75 8.89
CA PRO A 150 -9.24 -3.24 8.88
C PRO A 150 -9.78 -3.39 10.30
N ASN A 151 -11.07 -3.13 10.48
CA ASN A 151 -11.72 -3.19 11.80
C ASN A 151 -11.54 -4.57 12.48
N SER A 152 -11.51 -5.64 11.68
CA SER A 152 -11.22 -7.02 12.11
C SER A 152 -9.87 -7.13 12.82
N LEU A 153 -8.82 -6.52 12.25
CA LEU A 153 -7.48 -6.50 12.84
C LEU A 153 -7.38 -5.52 14.00
N SER A 154 -8.05 -4.37 13.94
CA SER A 154 -8.09 -3.44 15.07
C SER A 154 -8.67 -4.12 16.31
N LEU A 155 -9.80 -4.80 16.17
CA LEU A 155 -10.43 -5.53 17.27
C LEU A 155 -9.54 -6.66 17.80
N ALA A 156 -8.88 -7.40 16.92
CA ALA A 156 -7.95 -8.46 17.32
C ALA A 156 -6.73 -7.92 18.09
N LEU A 157 -6.22 -6.75 17.69
CA LEU A 157 -5.14 -6.06 18.40
C LEU A 157 -5.61 -5.57 19.78
N ASP A 158 -6.80 -4.98 19.88
CA ASP A 158 -7.40 -4.53 21.14
C ASP A 158 -7.60 -5.71 22.12
N ILE A 159 -8.09 -6.85 21.62
CA ILE A 159 -8.24 -8.07 22.42
C ILE A 159 -6.86 -8.53 22.91
N ARG A 160 -5.85 -8.54 22.04
CA ARG A 160 -4.49 -8.94 22.39
C ARG A 160 -3.87 -8.02 23.46
N GLU A 161 -4.08 -6.72 23.36
CA GLU A 161 -3.61 -5.75 24.36
C GLU A 161 -4.32 -5.92 25.71
N LYS A 162 -5.63 -6.17 25.70
CA LYS A 162 -6.39 -6.48 26.92
C LYS A 162 -5.88 -7.76 27.59
N SER A 163 -5.65 -8.83 26.83
CA SER A 163 -5.09 -10.08 27.35
C SER A 163 -3.68 -9.91 27.90
N ARG A 164 -2.82 -9.12 27.24
CA ARG A 164 -1.46 -8.83 27.76
C ARG A 164 -1.51 -8.00 29.04
N SER A 165 -2.50 -7.11 29.16
CA SER A 165 -2.71 -6.29 30.37
C SER A 165 -3.18 -7.12 31.57
N THR A 166 -4.06 -8.11 31.36
CA THR A 166 -4.53 -9.01 32.42
C THR A 166 -3.43 -9.96 32.90
N GLU A 167 -2.61 -10.50 32.00
CA GLU A 167 -1.44 -11.32 32.35
C GLU A 167 -0.41 -10.55 33.20
N ASN A 168 -0.16 -9.28 32.87
CA ASN A 168 0.73 -8.41 33.64
C ASN A 168 0.17 -8.10 35.05
N LEU A 169 -1.15 -7.92 35.19
CA LEU A 169 -1.79 -7.71 36.50
C LEU A 169 -1.73 -8.97 37.37
N LEU A 170 -1.98 -10.14 36.80
CA LEU A 170 -1.93 -11.44 37.51
C LEU A 170 -0.53 -11.75 38.02
N SER A 171 0.50 -11.54 37.19
CA SER A 171 1.91 -11.73 37.56
C SER A 171 2.36 -10.74 38.65
N SER A 172 1.90 -9.49 38.60
CA SER A 172 2.14 -8.47 39.64
C SER A 172 1.51 -8.86 40.99
N GLN A 173 0.28 -9.37 40.97
CA GLN A 173 -0.42 -9.80 42.19
C GLN A 173 0.24 -11.03 42.83
N GLN A 174 0.69 -12.00 42.03
CA GLN A 174 1.39 -13.19 42.53
C GLN A 174 2.75 -12.85 43.16
N GLN A 175 3.50 -11.89 42.61
CA GLN A 175 4.75 -11.43 43.24
C GLN A 175 4.50 -10.71 44.57
N SER A 176 3.41 -9.93 44.68
CA SER A 176 3.04 -9.24 45.92
C SER A 176 2.62 -10.23 47.03
N SER A 177 1.90 -11.29 46.69
CA SER A 177 1.47 -12.32 47.65
C SER A 177 2.63 -13.20 48.10
N ALA A 178 3.57 -13.54 47.19
CA ALA A 178 4.81 -14.23 47.52
C ALA A 178 5.71 -13.42 48.45
N ARG A 179 5.80 -12.09 48.26
CA ARG A 179 6.53 -11.18 49.16
C ARG A 179 5.90 -11.09 50.55
N LYS A 180 4.55 -11.12 50.65
CA LYS A 180 3.83 -11.15 51.93
C LYS A 180 4.07 -12.46 52.69
N LYS A 181 4.05 -13.61 52.01
CA LYS A 181 4.31 -14.93 52.63
C LYS A 181 5.71 -15.07 53.24
N ARG A 182 6.74 -14.48 52.61
CA ARG A 182 8.14 -14.55 53.12
C ARG A 182 8.37 -13.72 54.39
N ARG A 183 7.57 -12.67 54.65
CA ARG A 183 7.72 -11.83 55.85
C ARG A 183 7.09 -12.46 57.10
N SER A 184 6.05 -13.28 56.94
CA SER A 184 5.35 -13.94 58.06
C SER A 184 6.11 -15.12 58.67
N ALA A 185 7.06 -15.71 57.93
CA ALA A 185 7.80 -16.90 58.36
C ALA A 185 9.02 -16.59 59.24
N SER A 186 9.35 -15.31 59.47
CA SER A 186 10.58 -14.89 60.17
C SER A 186 10.38 -14.50 61.63
N ILE A 187 9.19 -14.72 62.21
CA ILE A 187 8.84 -14.30 63.59
C ILE A 187 8.88 -15.48 64.61
N HIS A 188 9.17 -16.70 64.15
CA HIS A 188 9.43 -17.85 65.03
C HIS A 188 10.77 -18.50 64.70
N SER A 189 11.83 -18.02 65.35
CA SER A 189 13.04 -18.80 65.65
C SER A 189 13.65 -18.29 66.95
#